data_AF-A0A932CNB4-F1
#
_entry.id   AF-A0A932CNB4-F1
#
_cell.length_a   1.000
_cell.length_b   1.000
_cell.length_c   1.000
_cell.angle_alpha   90.00
_cell.angle_beta   90.00
_cell.angle_gamma   90.00
#
_symmetry.space_group_name_H-M   'P 1'
#
loop_
_entity.id
_entity.type
_entity.pdbx_description
1 polymer ?
#
loop_
_entity_poly.entity_id
_entity_poly.type
_entity_poly.pdbx_seq_one_letter_code
_entity_poly.pdbx_strand_id
1 'polypeptide(L)'
;MAKEYHLIKGKGWGEMEQDPPEGEPVELQVRDADTFEEKRIRAILSRNAEQLPGGDLLWLYGRAGHKPEERPDNPWRIQVLGEILPDEEIVVEIKPAPKESLGRRGDLIRSLIRERQQS
;
A
#
# COMPACT_ATOMS: atom_id res chain seq x y z
N MET A 1 26.76 -7.32 1.28
CA MET A 1 25.85 -7.25 0.10
C MET A 1 24.66 -6.44 0.53
N ALA A 2 24.19 -5.51 -0.30
CA ALA A 2 22.93 -4.82 -0.04
C ALA A 2 21.79 -5.81 -0.27
N LYS A 3 20.77 -5.81 0.60
CA LYS A 3 19.58 -6.64 0.40
C LYS A 3 18.70 -6.05 -0.68
N GLU A 4 17.90 -6.92 -1.30
CA GLU A 4 16.94 -6.54 -2.32
C GLU A 4 15.53 -6.84 -1.85
N TYR A 5 14.64 -5.87 -2.01
CA TYR A 5 13.25 -5.92 -1.61
C TYR A 5 12.35 -5.60 -2.80
N HIS A 6 11.22 -6.29 -2.90
CA HIS A 6 10.23 -6.09 -3.94
C HIS A 6 8.93 -5.61 -3.30
N LEU A 7 8.41 -4.46 -3.73
CA LEU A 7 7.13 -3.95 -3.20
C LEU A 7 5.98 -4.89 -3.60
N ILE A 8 5.13 -5.32 -2.67
CA ILE A 8 4.01 -6.19 -3.03
C ILE A 8 2.86 -5.36 -3.57
N LYS A 9 2.53 -5.54 -4.86
CA LYS A 9 1.37 -4.88 -5.49
C LYS A 9 0.06 -5.32 -4.80
N GLY A 10 -0.81 -4.35 -4.52
CA GLY A 10 -2.12 -4.58 -3.92
C GLY A 10 -2.11 -4.84 -2.42
N LYS A 11 -1.00 -4.59 -1.72
CA LYS A 11 -0.94 -4.64 -0.26
C LYS A 11 -0.21 -3.43 0.34
N GLY A 12 -0.75 -2.90 1.44
CA GLY A 12 -0.17 -1.73 2.11
C GLY A 12 0.01 -0.57 1.13
N TRP A 13 1.21 0.00 1.06
CA TRP A 13 1.48 1.06 0.09
C TRP A 13 1.39 0.61 -1.38
N GLY A 14 1.53 -0.69 -1.67
CA GLY A 14 1.40 -1.21 -3.03
C GLY A 14 -0.04 -1.18 -3.59
N GLU A 15 -1.03 -0.77 -2.80
CA GLU A 15 -2.39 -0.44 -3.28
C GLU A 15 -2.45 0.94 -3.94
N MET A 16 -1.54 1.83 -3.57
CA MET A 16 -1.49 3.17 -4.13
C MET A 16 -0.89 3.12 -5.54
N GLU A 17 -1.53 3.81 -6.48
CA GLU A 17 -0.91 4.02 -7.78
C GLU A 17 0.25 5.00 -7.70
N GLN A 18 0.31 5.84 -6.66
CA GLN A 18 1.36 6.85 -6.50
C GLN A 18 2.65 6.32 -5.89
N ASP A 19 3.78 6.92 -6.27
CA ASP A 19 5.06 6.58 -5.66
C ASP A 19 5.04 6.99 -4.17
N PRO A 20 5.69 6.24 -3.27
CA PRO A 20 5.76 6.59 -1.87
C PRO A 20 6.53 7.90 -1.64
N PRO A 21 6.25 8.60 -0.53
CA PRO A 21 6.97 9.82 -0.18
C PRO A 21 8.46 9.53 0.02
N GLU A 22 9.30 10.41 -0.53
CA GLU A 22 10.76 10.33 -0.42
C GLU A 22 11.23 11.02 0.87
N GLY A 23 12.20 10.41 1.56
CA GLY A 23 12.82 10.97 2.76
C GLY A 23 11.98 10.89 4.05
N GLU A 24 10.72 10.47 3.95
CA GLU A 24 9.82 10.30 5.10
C GLU A 24 9.64 8.81 5.48
N PRO A 25 9.47 8.50 6.78
CA PRO A 25 9.14 7.15 7.20
C PRO A 25 7.76 6.70 6.67
N VAL A 26 7.75 5.63 5.87
CA VAL A 26 6.55 5.05 5.29
C VAL A 26 6.43 3.57 5.64
N GLU A 27 5.20 3.08 5.81
CA GLU A 27 4.91 1.67 6.01
C GLU A 27 4.63 0.98 4.67
N LEU A 28 5.34 -0.11 4.41
CA LEU A 28 5.31 -0.82 3.14
C LEU A 28 5.17 -2.31 3.42
N GLN A 29 4.55 -3.03 2.49
CA GLN A 29 4.65 -4.48 2.45
C GLN A 29 5.57 -4.88 1.32
N VAL A 30 6.67 -5.54 1.67
CA VAL A 30 7.73 -5.93 0.75
C VAL A 30 7.96 -7.43 0.81
N ARG A 31 8.56 -7.96 -0.23
CA ARG A 31 9.09 -9.32 -0.29
C ARG A 31 10.61 -9.25 -0.35
N ASP A 32 11.28 -9.97 0.54
CA ASP A 32 12.72 -10.16 0.48
C ASP A 32 13.08 -11.02 -0.75
N ALA A 33 13.99 -10.55 -1.61
CA ALA A 33 14.32 -11.23 -2.85
C ALA A 33 15.15 -12.51 -2.63
N ASP A 34 15.87 -12.59 -1.51
CA ASP A 34 16.71 -13.75 -1.18
C ASP A 34 15.87 -14.86 -0.51
N THR A 35 15.01 -14.48 0.45
CA THR A 35 14.24 -15.46 1.24
C THR A 35 12.82 -15.69 0.73
N PHE A 36 12.33 -14.84 -0.16
CA PHE A 36 10.94 -14.80 -0.63
C PHE A 36 9.90 -14.53 0.48
N GLU A 37 10.33 -14.15 1.68
CA GLU A 37 9.43 -13.85 2.80
C GLU A 37 8.75 -12.49 2.60
N GLU A 38 7.44 -12.44 2.87
CA GLU A 38 6.67 -11.20 2.89
C GLU A 38 6.79 -10.55 4.27
N LYS A 39 7.18 -9.28 4.30
CA LYS A 39 7.38 -8.50 5.52
C LYS A 39 6.66 -7.17 5.42
N ARG A 40 6.02 -6.77 6.51
CA ARG A 40 5.55 -5.39 6.68
C ARG A 40 6.63 -4.63 7.40
N ILE A 41 7.09 -3.54 6.82
CA ILE A 41 8.21 -2.78 7.35
C ILE A 41 7.87 -1.29 7.39
N ARG A 42 8.50 -0.58 8.32
CA ARG A 42 8.58 0.87 8.29
C ARG A 42 9.96 1.26 7.79
N ALA A 43 10.03 2.06 6.74
CA ALA A 43 11.29 2.40 6.10
C ALA A 43 11.29 3.82 5.54
N ILE A 44 12.48 4.37 5.32
CA ILE A 44 12.69 5.60 4.57
C ILE A 44 13.12 5.23 3.17
N LEU A 45 12.57 5.92 2.17
CA LEU A 45 12.83 5.66 0.76
C LEU A 45 13.50 6.85 0.09
N SER A 46 14.36 6.58 -0.89
CA SER A 46 14.93 7.61 -1.75
C SER A 46 15.23 7.08 -3.14
N ARG A 47 15.04 7.93 -4.16
CA ARG A 47 15.50 7.66 -5.53
C ARG A 47 17.00 7.87 -5.68
N ASN A 48 17.62 8.64 -4.79
CA ASN A 48 19.03 9.00 -4.85
C ASN A 48 19.85 8.16 -3.87
N ALA A 49 20.85 7.45 -4.41
CA ALA A 49 21.80 6.67 -3.62
C ALA A 49 22.61 7.50 -2.61
N GLU A 50 22.81 8.79 -2.88
CA GLU A 50 23.56 9.69 -2.00
C GLU A 50 22.76 10.09 -0.75
N GLN A 51 21.42 10.08 -0.82
CA GLN A 51 20.56 10.44 0.31
C GLN A 51 20.44 9.31 1.35
N LEU A 52 20.57 8.05 0.91
CA LEU A 52 20.56 6.87 1.76
C LEU A 52 21.83 6.04 1.51
N PRO A 53 23.00 6.50 1.99
CA PRO A 53 24.25 5.79 1.80
C PRO A 53 24.21 4.44 2.53
N GLY A 54 24.49 3.36 1.80
CA GLY A 54 24.41 1.99 2.35
C GLY A 54 23.00 1.44 2.49
N GLY A 55 21.98 2.14 1.96
CA GLY A 55 20.61 1.64 1.89
C GLY A 55 20.49 0.42 0.96
N ASP A 56 19.57 -0.46 1.33
CA ASP A 56 19.16 -1.62 0.55
C ASP A 56 18.42 -1.18 -0.73
N LEU A 57 18.12 -2.12 -1.61
CA LEU A 57 17.43 -1.88 -2.87
C LEU A 57 15.94 -2.21 -2.75
N LEU A 58 15.08 -1.31 -3.23
CA LEU A 58 13.64 -1.52 -3.33
C LEU A 58 13.19 -1.41 -4.79
N TRP A 59 12.63 -2.50 -5.30
CA TRP A 59 12.02 -2.57 -6.61
C TRP A 59 10.53 -2.24 -6.51
N LEU A 60 10.14 -1.10 -7.09
CA LEU A 60 8.74 -0.72 -7.23
C LEU A 60 8.18 -1.32 -8.52
N TYR A 61 7.07 -2.05 -8.44
CA TYR A 61 6.38 -2.51 -9.66
C TYR A 61 5.75 -1.32 -10.40
N GLY A 62 5.96 -1.26 -11.71
CA GLY A 62 5.55 -0.12 -12.53
C GLY A 62 4.03 0.07 -12.63
N ARG A 63 3.64 1.32 -12.87
CA ARG A 63 2.27 1.66 -13.32
C ARG A 63 2.09 1.21 -14.78
N ALA A 64 0.82 1.04 -15.20
CA ALA A 64 0.43 0.97 -16.61
C ALA A 64 1.12 -0.12 -17.46
N GLY A 65 1.49 -1.25 -16.87
CA GLY A 65 2.02 -2.41 -17.61
C GLY A 65 3.54 -2.39 -17.85
N HIS A 66 4.26 -1.41 -17.31
CA HIS A 66 5.73 -1.41 -17.33
C HIS A 66 6.32 -2.39 -16.32
N LYS A 67 7.37 -3.10 -16.74
CA LYS A 67 8.15 -3.95 -15.83
C LYS A 67 8.98 -3.07 -14.88
N PRO A 68 9.29 -3.54 -13.66
CA PRO A 68 10.12 -2.78 -12.70
C PRO A 68 11.45 -2.30 -13.28
N GLU A 69 12.06 -3.14 -14.13
CA GLU A 69 13.31 -2.94 -14.86
C GLU A 69 13.24 -1.89 -15.99
N GLU A 70 12.04 -1.47 -16.40
CA GLU A 70 11.85 -0.46 -17.45
C GLU A 70 11.76 0.97 -16.90
N ARG A 71 11.72 1.14 -15.57
CA ARG A 71 11.68 2.45 -14.92
C ARG A 71 13.10 2.99 -14.70
N PRO A 72 13.43 4.19 -15.23
CA PRO A 72 14.77 4.77 -15.05
C PRO A 72 15.08 5.18 -13.61
N ASP A 73 14.04 5.32 -12.78
CA ASP A 73 14.10 5.66 -11.37
C ASP A 73 14.11 4.43 -10.44
N ASN A 74 14.17 3.22 -10.99
CA ASN A 74 14.35 1.97 -10.23
C ASN A 74 15.79 1.44 -10.34
N PRO A 75 16.30 0.74 -9.30
CA PRO A 75 15.68 0.54 -7.99
C PRO A 75 15.80 1.77 -7.09
N TRP A 76 14.85 1.93 -6.19
CA TRP A 76 14.95 2.91 -5.11
C TRP A 76 15.87 2.40 -4.01
N ARG A 77 16.38 3.32 -3.18
CA ARG A 77 17.01 2.99 -1.91
C ARG A 77 15.98 2.90 -0.81
N ILE A 78 16.17 1.91 0.05
CA ILE A 78 15.36 1.69 1.24
C ILE A 78 16.26 1.56 2.47
N GLN A 79 15.91 2.27 3.53
CA GLN A 79 16.49 2.08 4.85
C GLN A 79 15.38 1.61 5.79
N VAL A 80 15.45 0.34 6.18
CA VAL A 80 14.48 -0.26 7.11
C VAL A 80 14.70 0.32 8.50
N LEU A 81 13.67 0.97 9.04
CA LEU A 81 13.67 1.49 10.42
C LEU A 81 13.18 0.42 11.41
N GLY A 82 12.31 -0.48 10.97
CA GLY A 82 11.82 -1.61 11.79
C GLY A 82 10.85 -2.50 11.02
N GLU A 83 10.76 -3.76 11.46
CA GLU A 83 9.74 -4.70 11.00
C GLU A 83 8.47 -4.54 11.86
N ILE A 84 7.32 -4.51 11.20
CA ILE A 84 6.00 -4.49 11.85
C ILE A 84 5.55 -5.93 11.90
N LEU A 85 5.61 -6.53 13.09
CA LEU A 85 5.09 -7.87 13.31
C LEU A 85 3.58 -7.87 13.06
N PRO A 86 3.02 -8.97 12.53
CA PRO A 86 1.58 -9.16 12.49
C PRO A 86 1.07 -9.36 13.92
N ASP A 87 0.87 -8.26 14.66
CA ASP A 87 0.04 -8.29 15.86
C ASP A 87 -1.42 -8.51 15.41
N GLU A 88 -2.09 -9.42 16.11
CA GLU A 88 -3.46 -9.89 15.87
C GLU A 88 -4.43 -8.76 15.46
N GLU A 89 -5.24 -9.03 14.43
CA GLU A 89 -6.43 -8.26 13.99
C GLU A 89 -6.50 -6.80 14.47
N ILE A 90 -5.91 -5.88 13.70
CA ILE A 90 -6.28 -4.46 13.82
C ILE A 90 -7.73 -4.32 13.32
N VAL A 91 -8.68 -4.26 14.25
CA VAL A 91 -10.06 -3.83 13.98
C VAL A 91 -10.00 -2.38 13.52
N VAL A 92 -10.08 -2.16 12.21
CA VAL A 92 -10.18 -0.81 11.66
C VAL A 92 -11.60 -0.31 11.93
N GLU A 93 -11.77 0.56 12.93
CA GLU A 93 -12.98 1.35 13.08
C GLU A 93 -13.06 2.34 11.89
N ILE A 94 -13.74 1.93 10.83
CA ILE A 94 -14.09 2.80 9.72
C ILE A 94 -15.06 3.85 10.27
N LYS A 95 -14.61 5.09 10.47
CA LYS A 95 -15.54 6.21 10.71
C LYS A 95 -16.44 6.31 9.49
N PRO A 96 -17.78 6.17 9.63
CA PRO A 96 -18.67 6.29 8.48
C PRO A 96 -18.50 7.69 7.89
N ALA A 97 -18.23 7.75 6.58
CA ALA A 97 -18.17 9.00 5.85
C ALA A 97 -19.45 9.82 6.11
N PRO A 98 -19.36 11.17 6.22
CA PRO A 98 -20.54 12.00 6.35
C PRO A 98 -21.47 11.72 5.17
N LYS A 99 -22.72 11.36 5.47
CA LYS A 99 -23.75 11.06 4.47
C LYS A 99 -24.01 12.33 3.65
N GLU A 100 -23.34 12.47 2.50
CA GLU A 100 -23.87 13.30 1.43
C GLU A 100 -25.27 12.79 1.12
N SER A 101 -26.25 13.69 1.23
CA SER A 101 -27.66 13.39 1.05
C SER A 101 -27.91 12.89 -0.36
N LEU A 102 -27.99 11.57 -0.53
CA LEU A 102 -28.53 10.93 -1.73
C LEU A 102 -30.01 11.30 -1.85
N GLY A 103 -30.28 12.38 -2.61
CA GLY A 103 -31.62 12.86 -2.89
C GLY A 103 -32.50 11.84 -3.61
N ARG A 104 -33.80 11.86 -3.26
CA ARG A 104 -35.03 11.31 -3.90
C ARG A 104 -35.05 9.88 -4.49
N ARG A 105 -33.94 9.17 -4.64
CA ARG A 105 -33.91 7.77 -5.13
C ARG A 105 -33.93 6.71 -4.01
N GLY A 106 -33.73 7.11 -2.75
CA GLY A 106 -33.73 6.22 -1.59
C GLY A 106 -35.11 5.71 -1.17
N ASP A 107 -36.18 6.40 -1.53
CA ASP A 107 -37.55 6.05 -1.09
C ASP A 107 -38.11 4.80 -1.80
N LEU A 108 -37.71 4.56 -3.05
CA LEU A 108 -38.20 3.45 -3.87
C LEU A 108 -37.67 2.08 -3.40
N ILE A 109 -36.42 2.02 -2.92
CA ILE A 109 -35.86 0.77 -2.37
C ILE A 109 -36.51 0.44 -1.02
N ARG A 110 -36.82 1.46 -0.20
CA ARG A 110 -37.50 1.26 1.09
C ARG A 110 -38.95 0.82 0.92
N SER A 111 -39.65 1.30 -0.11
CA SER A 111 -41.02 0.86 -0.39
C SER A 111 -41.07 -0.60 -0.86
N LEU A 112 -40.13 -1.02 -1.73
CA LEU A 112 -40.08 -2.41 -2.23
C LEU A 112 -39.72 -3.44 -1.16
N ILE A 113 -38.86 -3.10 -0.21
CA ILE A 113 -38.51 -4.00 0.91
C ILE A 113 -39.69 -4.16 1.88
N ARG A 114 -40.49 -3.11 2.07
CA ARG A 114 -41.65 -3.13 2.99
C ARG A 114 -42.78 -4.01 2.47
N GLU A 115 -43.04 -4.00 1.15
CA GLU A 115 -44.09 -4.85 0.55
C GLU A 115 -43.77 -6.35 0.66
N ARG A 116 -42.49 -6.75 0.59
CA ARG A 116 -42.10 -8.16 0.71
C ARG A 116 -42.16 -8.74 2.13
N GLN A 117 -42.24 -7.92 3.17
CA GLN A 117 -42.32 -8.39 4.55
C GLN A 117 -43.76 -8.49 5.08
N GLN A 118 -44.76 -8.15 4.27
CA GLN A 118 -46.17 -8.20 4.64
C GLN A 118 -46.99 -9.22 3.83
N SER A 119 -46.33 -10.19 3.17
CA SER A 119 -46.95 -11.36 2.54
C SER A 119 -46.42 -12.64 3.15
#